data_AF-A0A8T7EU29-F1
#
_entry.id   AF-A0A8T7EU29-F1
#
_cell.length_a   1.000
_cell.length_b   1.000
_cell.length_c   1.000
_cell.angle_alpha   90.00
_cell.angle_beta   90.00
_cell.angle_gamma   90.00
#
_symmetry.space_group_name_H-M   'P 1'
#
loop_
_entity.id
_entity.type
_entity.pdbx_description
1 polymer ?
#
loop_
_entity_poly.entity_id
_entity_poly.type
_entity_poly.pdbx_seq_one_letter_code
_entity_poly.pdbx_strand_id
1 'polypeptide(L)'
;MGLFVFYDMPPGASITGKPVETGDLDGNGCGDLVATGQNAAHTLPDGGRGSAGHVRLLMNVCEATGYIALEEGEPETDFFTIYGAYGGDMAGTEAYIDDFNGDGYDDLLFSAQNGDGPQQGRPNAGTVYVLFGAADLAQHDDIDLRLLSPDMLTIHGATRDDRLGIWVEGGDFDGDGFPDLLIGANQADGLGNRRINAGEVWIIYGAADMLATYGPVIDLEQPPQSATRIIGADYDDLMGSTVWGDDLNGDGIDDAVVSAGLWRASSGVGGLSFGGGDGPGKPPLQQR
;
A
#
# COMPACT_ATOMS: atom_id res chain seq x y z
N MET A 1 -17.63 -12.15 -21.18
CA MET A 1 -16.83 -12.82 -20.13
C MET A 1 -15.61 -13.41 -20.81
N GLY A 2 -14.51 -12.67 -20.77
CA GLY A 2 -13.20 -13.15 -21.24
C GLY A 2 -12.38 -13.61 -20.05
N LEU A 3 -11.51 -14.59 -20.28
CA LEU A 3 -10.32 -14.78 -19.45
C LEU A 3 -9.30 -13.76 -19.92
N PHE A 4 -8.71 -13.02 -19.00
CA PHE A 4 -7.57 -12.15 -19.23
C PHE A 4 -6.40 -12.70 -18.42
N VAL A 5 -5.25 -12.88 -19.05
CA VAL A 5 -4.03 -13.33 -18.36
C VAL A 5 -2.92 -12.33 -18.61
N PHE A 6 -2.35 -11.83 -17.53
CA PHE A 6 -1.27 -10.87 -17.53
C PHE A 6 0.03 -11.52 -17.08
N TYR A 7 1.06 -11.48 -17.92
CA TYR A 7 2.41 -11.91 -17.58
C TYR A 7 3.34 -10.72 -17.50
N ASP A 8 3.95 -10.61 -16.33
CA ASP A 8 4.94 -9.61 -16.03
C ASP A 8 6.01 -10.28 -15.16
N MET A 9 7.17 -10.57 -15.77
CA MET A 9 8.22 -11.34 -15.11
C MET A 9 9.61 -10.71 -15.28
N PRO A 10 9.86 -9.46 -14.82
CA PRO A 10 11.23 -9.09 -14.55
C PRO A 10 11.80 -10.05 -13.51
N PRO A 11 13.14 -10.24 -13.50
CA PRO A 11 13.79 -11.19 -12.61
C PRO A 11 13.29 -11.04 -11.16
N GLY A 12 12.80 -12.13 -10.57
CA GLY A 12 12.32 -12.15 -9.19
C GLY A 12 10.85 -11.76 -8.95
N ALA A 13 10.16 -11.13 -9.90
CA ALA A 13 8.78 -10.64 -9.70
C ALA A 13 7.72 -11.75 -9.53
N SER A 14 8.00 -12.97 -9.98
CA SER A 14 7.04 -14.09 -10.04
C SER A 14 7.03 -15.02 -8.83
N ILE A 15 7.78 -14.70 -7.77
CA ILE A 15 7.94 -15.62 -6.62
C ILE A 15 6.79 -15.56 -5.59
N THR A 16 5.89 -14.57 -5.70
CA THR A 16 4.69 -14.41 -4.84
C THR A 16 3.49 -14.01 -5.69
N GLY A 17 2.27 -14.13 -5.13
CA GLY A 17 1.09 -13.52 -5.74
C GLY A 17 1.26 -12.01 -5.92
N LYS A 18 0.55 -11.45 -6.89
CA LYS A 18 0.60 -10.04 -7.25
C LYS A 18 -0.73 -9.39 -6.89
N PRO A 19 -0.75 -8.35 -6.04
CA PRO A 19 -1.84 -7.39 -6.03
C PRO A 19 -2.15 -6.91 -7.45
N VAL A 20 -3.44 -6.82 -7.75
CA VAL A 20 -3.95 -6.36 -9.04
C VAL A 20 -5.18 -5.52 -8.76
N GLU A 21 -5.17 -4.30 -9.28
CA GLU A 21 -6.26 -3.33 -9.13
C GLU A 21 -6.68 -2.74 -10.48
N THR A 22 -7.87 -2.17 -10.52
CA THR A 22 -8.41 -1.50 -11.71
C THR A 22 -9.15 -0.22 -11.35
N GLY A 23 -8.97 0.83 -12.14
CA GLY A 23 -9.68 2.12 -12.05
C GLY A 23 -9.39 2.97 -13.27
N ASP A 24 -10.01 4.13 -13.43
CA ASP A 24 -9.83 5.05 -14.56
C ASP A 24 -8.88 6.19 -14.16
N LEU A 25 -7.58 5.93 -14.23
CA LEU A 25 -6.53 6.84 -13.75
C LEU A 25 -6.26 8.00 -14.72
N ASP A 26 -6.73 7.90 -15.97
CA ASP A 26 -6.63 8.97 -16.98
C ASP A 26 -7.98 9.60 -17.38
N GLY A 27 -9.08 9.13 -16.78
CA GLY A 27 -10.42 9.70 -16.88
C GLY A 27 -11.03 9.60 -18.27
N ASN A 28 -10.60 8.65 -19.09
CA ASN A 28 -11.09 8.49 -20.46
C ASN A 28 -12.33 7.59 -20.58
N GLY A 29 -12.78 7.01 -19.46
CA GLY A 29 -13.94 6.13 -19.36
C GLY A 29 -13.64 4.66 -19.64
N CYS A 30 -12.38 4.30 -19.91
CA CYS A 30 -11.89 2.93 -19.90
C CYS A 30 -11.13 2.68 -18.60
N GLY A 31 -11.25 1.46 -18.06
CA GLY A 31 -10.43 1.09 -16.90
C GLY A 31 -8.99 0.85 -17.29
N ASP A 32 -8.08 1.15 -16.37
CA ASP A 32 -6.67 0.80 -16.36
C ASP A 32 -6.46 -0.41 -15.46
N LEU A 33 -5.31 -1.07 -15.63
CA LEU A 33 -4.92 -2.23 -14.84
C LEU A 33 -3.58 -1.97 -14.17
N VAL A 34 -3.57 -2.05 -12.85
CA VAL A 34 -2.36 -1.99 -12.05
C VAL A 34 -1.98 -3.40 -11.63
N ALA A 35 -0.73 -3.79 -11.87
CA ALA A 35 -0.18 -5.05 -11.43
C ALA A 35 1.15 -4.83 -10.73
N THR A 36 1.29 -5.40 -9.54
CA THR A 36 2.46 -5.14 -8.70
C THR A 36 3.41 -6.34 -8.64
N GLY A 37 4.69 -6.06 -8.42
CA GLY A 37 5.73 -7.09 -8.41
C GLY A 37 6.72 -6.83 -7.30
N GLN A 38 6.32 -7.03 -6.03
CA GLN A 38 7.13 -6.68 -4.85
C GLN A 38 8.56 -7.25 -4.85
N ASN A 39 8.81 -8.39 -5.48
CA ASN A 39 10.15 -9.01 -5.52
C ASN A 39 10.91 -8.73 -6.83
N ALA A 40 10.37 -7.86 -7.69
CA ALA A 40 11.00 -7.49 -8.94
C ALA A 40 12.41 -6.94 -8.70
N ALA A 41 13.33 -7.39 -9.54
CA ALA A 41 14.69 -6.90 -9.62
C ALA A 41 14.94 -6.28 -10.99
N HIS A 42 15.65 -5.16 -11.00
CA HIS A 42 15.98 -4.44 -12.22
C HIS A 42 17.40 -3.86 -12.13
N THR A 43 18.00 -3.59 -13.29
CA THR A 43 19.26 -2.85 -13.37
C THR A 43 18.97 -1.47 -13.94
N LEU A 44 19.29 -0.43 -13.19
CA LEU A 44 19.19 0.96 -13.62
C LEU A 44 20.60 1.56 -13.74
N PRO A 45 20.77 2.73 -14.38
CA PRO A 45 22.10 3.31 -14.65
C PRO A 45 23.00 3.48 -13.42
N ASP A 46 22.39 3.58 -12.23
CA ASP A 46 23.04 3.70 -10.93
C ASP A 46 23.42 2.36 -10.26
N GLY A 47 22.91 1.22 -10.74
CA GLY A 47 23.16 -0.08 -10.13
C GLY A 47 22.00 -1.07 -10.24
N GLY A 48 22.25 -2.31 -9.80
CA GLY A 48 21.24 -3.35 -9.69
C GLY A 48 20.43 -3.23 -8.40
N ARG A 49 19.10 -3.26 -8.50
CA ARG A 49 18.18 -3.21 -7.37
C ARG A 49 17.44 -4.54 -7.24
N GLY A 50 17.99 -5.44 -6.43
CA GLY A 50 17.39 -6.76 -6.20
C GLY A 50 16.22 -6.67 -5.23
N SER A 51 15.05 -7.22 -5.59
CA SER A 51 13.83 -7.20 -4.75
C SER A 51 13.42 -5.79 -4.32
N ALA A 52 13.70 -4.79 -5.14
CA ALA A 52 13.23 -3.43 -4.90
C ALA A 52 11.73 -3.30 -5.16
N GLY A 53 11.20 -4.18 -6.00
CA GLY A 53 9.81 -4.17 -6.40
C GLY A 53 9.55 -3.26 -7.59
N HIS A 54 8.31 -3.31 -8.09
CA HIS A 54 7.79 -2.38 -9.07
C HIS A 54 6.26 -2.30 -8.96
N VAL A 55 5.69 -1.36 -9.70
CA VAL A 55 4.29 -1.35 -10.10
C VAL A 55 4.22 -1.10 -11.59
N ARG A 56 3.35 -1.82 -12.31
CA ARG A 56 3.13 -1.62 -13.74
C ARG A 56 1.68 -1.24 -14.00
N LEU A 57 1.51 -0.18 -14.78
CA LEU A 57 0.21 0.40 -15.11
C LEU A 57 -0.03 0.18 -16.59
N LEU A 58 -1.05 -0.62 -16.92
CA LEU A 58 -1.52 -0.84 -18.28
C LEU A 58 -2.72 0.06 -18.47
N MET A 59 -2.59 1.00 -19.40
CA MET A 59 -3.57 2.05 -19.60
C MET A 59 -4.60 1.62 -20.65
N ASN A 60 -5.80 2.15 -20.55
CA ASN A 60 -6.83 2.12 -21.59
C ASN A 60 -7.37 0.71 -21.88
N VAL A 61 -7.52 -0.12 -20.84
CA VAL A 61 -8.02 -1.48 -20.92
C VAL A 61 -9.57 -1.51 -20.94
N CYS A 62 -10.16 -1.00 -22.02
CA CYS A 62 -11.62 -0.90 -22.18
C CYS A 62 -12.34 -2.28 -22.26
N GLU A 63 -11.65 -3.30 -22.78
CA GLU A 63 -12.17 -4.67 -22.88
C GLU A 63 -11.09 -5.68 -22.50
N ALA A 64 -11.29 -6.38 -21.38
CA ALA A 64 -10.38 -7.43 -20.93
C ALA A 64 -10.75 -8.80 -21.56
N THR A 65 -10.20 -9.09 -22.74
CA THR A 65 -10.23 -10.45 -23.31
C THR A 65 -8.86 -10.85 -23.86
N GLY A 66 -8.41 -12.08 -23.60
CA GLY A 66 -7.20 -12.63 -24.21
C GLY A 66 -6.01 -12.75 -23.24
N TYR A 67 -4.81 -12.51 -23.76
CA TYR A 67 -3.55 -12.72 -23.07
C TYR A 67 -2.62 -11.56 -23.40
N ILE A 68 -2.06 -10.92 -22.37
CA ILE A 68 -0.99 -9.94 -22.50
C ILE A 68 0.25 -10.53 -21.82
N ALA A 69 1.32 -10.72 -22.60
CA ALA A 69 2.65 -10.95 -22.06
C ALA A 69 3.59 -9.88 -22.58
N LEU A 70 3.99 -9.01 -21.67
CA LEU A 70 4.82 -7.86 -21.97
C LEU A 70 6.23 -8.27 -22.44
N GLU A 71 6.64 -9.51 -22.18
CA GLU A 71 7.92 -10.09 -22.61
C GLU A 71 7.92 -10.62 -24.05
N GLU A 72 6.74 -10.88 -24.62
CA GLU A 72 6.60 -11.41 -25.99
C GLU A 72 6.37 -10.30 -27.05
N GLY A 73 6.28 -9.05 -26.60
CA GLY A 73 6.10 -7.85 -27.40
C GLY A 73 5.30 -6.79 -26.65
N GLU A 74 5.45 -5.52 -27.04
CA GLU A 74 4.64 -4.42 -26.50
C GLU A 74 3.16 -4.72 -26.83
N PRO A 75 2.25 -4.79 -25.84
CA PRO A 75 0.82 -4.88 -26.13
C PRO A 75 0.39 -3.66 -26.97
N GLU A 76 -0.75 -3.73 -27.65
CA GLU A 76 -1.38 -2.53 -28.25
C GLU A 76 -1.94 -1.55 -27.19
N THR A 77 -1.48 -1.66 -25.94
CA THR A 77 -1.90 -0.84 -24.80
C THR A 77 -0.70 -0.04 -24.30
N ASP A 78 -0.88 1.26 -24.08
CA ASP A 78 0.14 2.08 -23.44
C ASP A 78 0.39 1.58 -22.01
N PHE A 79 1.65 1.55 -21.59
CA PHE A 79 2.00 1.22 -20.20
C PHE A 79 3.28 1.93 -19.80
N PHE A 80 3.42 2.11 -18.49
CA PHE A 80 4.68 2.53 -17.88
C PHE A 80 4.94 1.78 -16.58
N THR A 81 6.18 1.84 -16.10
CA THR A 81 6.62 1.14 -14.90
C THR A 81 7.08 2.14 -13.84
N ILE A 82 6.63 1.92 -12.61
CA ILE A 82 7.17 2.55 -11.41
C ILE A 82 8.21 1.59 -10.81
N TYR A 83 9.48 1.98 -10.85
CA TYR A 83 10.59 1.20 -10.30
C TYR A 83 10.80 1.46 -8.81
N GLY A 84 10.89 0.37 -8.04
CA GLY A 84 11.22 0.40 -6.62
C GLY A 84 12.50 1.16 -6.30
N ALA A 85 12.51 1.88 -5.17
CA ALA A 85 13.56 2.83 -4.83
C ALA A 85 14.92 2.14 -4.57
N TYR A 86 14.98 1.25 -3.57
CA TYR A 86 16.20 0.55 -3.19
C TYR A 86 15.99 -0.96 -3.07
N GLY A 87 17.10 -1.72 -3.15
CA GLY A 87 17.03 -3.18 -3.09
C GLY A 87 16.53 -3.68 -1.74
N GLY A 88 15.44 -4.45 -1.76
CA GLY A 88 14.80 -5.02 -0.57
C GLY A 88 13.59 -4.25 -0.07
N ASP A 89 13.31 -3.05 -0.60
CA ASP A 89 12.19 -2.19 -0.19
C ASP A 89 10.81 -2.82 -0.48
N MET A 90 10.74 -3.68 -1.50
CA MET A 90 9.55 -4.43 -1.92
C MET A 90 8.36 -3.58 -2.40
N ALA A 91 8.62 -2.54 -3.20
CA ALA A 91 7.56 -1.71 -3.80
C ALA A 91 6.54 -2.54 -4.61
N GLY A 92 5.26 -2.23 -4.41
CA GLY A 92 4.15 -3.05 -4.91
C GLY A 92 3.80 -4.21 -3.98
N THR A 93 4.01 -4.06 -2.66
CA THR A 93 3.57 -5.05 -1.66
C THR A 93 2.05 -5.19 -1.68
N GLU A 94 1.35 -4.06 -1.65
CA GLU A 94 -0.09 -3.93 -1.83
C GLU A 94 -0.40 -2.69 -2.68
N ALA A 95 -1.61 -2.64 -3.23
CA ALA A 95 -2.13 -1.52 -3.99
C ALA A 95 -3.65 -1.36 -3.79
N TYR A 96 -4.15 -0.15 -3.99
CA TYR A 96 -5.57 0.21 -3.95
C TYR A 96 -5.80 1.42 -4.87
N ILE A 97 -7.00 1.58 -5.42
CA ILE A 97 -7.32 2.66 -6.37
C ILE A 97 -8.62 3.36 -5.94
N ASP A 98 -8.59 4.69 -5.88
CA ASP A 98 -9.73 5.58 -5.58
C ASP A 98 -9.36 7.05 -5.85
N ASP A 99 -10.31 7.97 -5.89
CA ASP A 99 -10.09 9.41 -6.17
C ASP A 99 -9.82 10.20 -4.86
N PHE A 100 -8.64 10.03 -4.23
CA PHE A 100 -8.31 10.60 -2.92
C PHE A 100 -8.26 12.14 -2.90
N ASN A 101 -8.08 12.76 -4.07
CA ASN A 101 -8.04 14.21 -4.22
C ASN A 101 -9.34 14.81 -4.81
N GLY A 102 -10.32 13.98 -5.18
CA GLY A 102 -11.62 14.41 -5.69
C GLY A 102 -11.57 15.21 -7.00
N ASP A 103 -10.54 15.01 -7.83
CA ASP A 103 -10.37 15.71 -9.10
C ASP A 103 -11.07 15.02 -10.28
N GLY A 104 -11.62 13.82 -10.05
CA GLY A 104 -12.35 13.02 -11.01
C GLY A 104 -11.49 12.05 -11.81
N TYR A 105 -10.20 11.89 -11.45
CA TYR A 105 -9.33 10.83 -11.89
C TYR A 105 -9.09 9.87 -10.73
N ASP A 106 -9.14 8.57 -10.97
CA ASP A 106 -8.74 7.64 -9.91
C ASP A 106 -7.24 7.81 -9.62
N ASP A 107 -6.84 7.68 -8.36
CA ASP A 107 -5.46 7.72 -7.91
C ASP A 107 -4.98 6.32 -7.51
N LEU A 108 -3.66 6.08 -7.62
CA LEU A 108 -3.06 4.82 -7.23
C LEU A 108 -2.34 4.93 -5.88
N LEU A 109 -2.88 4.25 -4.86
CA LEU A 109 -2.22 3.98 -3.58
C LEU A 109 -1.43 2.68 -3.67
N PHE A 110 -0.15 2.69 -3.29
CA PHE A 110 0.66 1.47 -3.24
C PHE A 110 1.80 1.58 -2.24
N SER A 111 2.40 0.45 -1.87
CA SER A 111 3.37 0.40 -0.78
C SER A 111 4.66 -0.35 -1.09
N ALA A 112 5.69 0.01 -0.33
CA ALA A 112 6.98 -0.67 -0.20
C ALA A 112 7.18 -0.97 1.29
N GLN A 113 6.69 -2.13 1.75
CA GLN A 113 6.60 -2.45 3.18
C GLN A 113 7.94 -2.43 3.93
N ASN A 114 9.07 -2.53 3.22
CA ASN A 114 10.40 -2.53 3.82
C ASN A 114 11.19 -1.25 3.49
N GLY A 115 10.54 -0.20 2.97
CA GLY A 115 11.21 1.07 2.72
C GLY A 115 11.95 1.60 3.96
N ASP A 116 13.15 2.14 3.77
CA ASP A 116 14.02 2.57 4.87
C ASP A 116 13.76 4.02 5.34
N GLY A 117 12.63 4.60 4.96
CA GLY A 117 12.25 5.97 5.29
C GLY A 117 13.18 7.06 4.71
N PRO A 118 13.15 8.28 5.25
CA PRO A 118 13.92 9.41 4.78
C PRO A 118 15.42 9.13 4.85
N GLN A 119 16.12 9.41 3.76
CA GLN A 119 17.58 9.28 3.66
C GLN A 119 18.10 7.87 4.02
N GLN A 120 17.26 6.83 3.88
CA GLN A 120 17.54 5.45 4.31
C GLN A 120 17.89 5.33 5.81
N GLY A 121 17.35 6.22 6.65
CA GLY A 121 17.68 6.32 8.07
C GLY A 121 16.89 5.42 9.01
N ARG A 122 15.77 4.84 8.55
CA ARG A 122 14.86 4.01 9.35
C ARG A 122 14.58 2.67 8.65
N PRO A 123 15.52 1.71 8.77
CA PRO A 123 15.41 0.46 8.04
C PRO A 123 14.06 -0.25 8.26
N ASN A 124 13.43 -0.71 7.17
CA ASN A 124 12.12 -1.38 7.19
C ASN A 124 10.99 -0.60 7.89
N ALA A 125 11.05 0.74 7.95
CA ALA A 125 9.93 1.53 8.46
C ALA A 125 8.68 1.41 7.58
N GLY A 126 8.89 1.09 6.30
CA GLY A 126 7.86 1.07 5.27
C GLY A 126 7.67 2.44 4.64
N THR A 127 7.29 2.44 3.36
CA THR A 127 6.91 3.64 2.63
C THR A 127 5.64 3.36 1.83
N VAL A 128 4.71 4.31 1.83
CA VAL A 128 3.48 4.28 1.03
C VAL A 128 3.50 5.46 0.07
N TYR A 129 2.92 5.28 -1.10
CA TYR A 129 2.92 6.25 -2.18
C TYR A 129 1.49 6.41 -2.71
N VAL A 130 1.12 7.64 -3.03
CA VAL A 130 -0.06 7.94 -3.87
C VAL A 130 0.46 8.54 -5.15
N LEU A 131 0.20 7.92 -6.29
CA LEU A 131 0.37 8.53 -7.61
C LEU A 131 -0.99 9.10 -8.03
N PHE A 132 -1.05 10.41 -8.22
CA PHE A 132 -2.30 11.06 -8.60
C PHE A 132 -2.65 10.81 -10.07
N GLY A 133 -3.92 10.55 -10.33
CA GLY A 133 -4.48 10.40 -11.66
C GLY A 133 -4.40 11.70 -12.46
N ALA A 134 -4.38 11.59 -13.79
CA ALA A 134 -4.36 12.75 -14.68
C ALA A 134 -4.73 12.37 -16.11
N ALA A 135 -5.35 13.30 -16.84
CA ALA A 135 -5.72 13.12 -18.25
C ALA A 135 -4.55 12.74 -19.18
N ASP A 136 -3.31 13.08 -18.84
CA ASP A 136 -2.11 12.75 -19.58
C ASP A 136 -1.28 11.62 -18.95
N LEU A 137 -1.80 10.92 -17.94
CA LEU A 137 -1.10 9.84 -17.25
C LEU A 137 -0.70 8.71 -18.21
N ALA A 138 -1.51 8.41 -19.22
CA ALA A 138 -1.15 7.41 -20.24
C ALA A 138 0.10 7.76 -21.08
N GLN A 139 0.55 9.01 -21.03
CA GLN A 139 1.76 9.49 -21.71
C GLN A 139 2.96 9.61 -20.77
N HIS A 140 2.81 9.19 -19.51
CA HIS A 140 3.85 9.30 -18.50
C HIS A 140 5.02 8.35 -18.81
N ASP A 141 6.25 8.85 -18.63
CA ASP A 141 7.46 8.02 -18.71
C ASP A 141 7.57 7.08 -17.49
N ASP A 142 8.48 6.12 -17.52
CA ASP A 142 8.79 5.31 -16.32
C ASP A 142 9.19 6.19 -15.11
N ILE A 143 8.72 5.82 -13.91
CA ILE A 143 9.00 6.53 -12.66
C ILE A 143 10.07 5.79 -11.86
N ASP A 144 11.09 6.49 -11.34
CA ASP A 144 12.07 5.95 -10.37
C ASP A 144 11.78 6.51 -8.97
N LEU A 145 11.33 5.67 -8.03
CA LEU A 145 10.92 6.09 -6.67
C LEU A 145 12.03 6.68 -5.79
N ARG A 146 13.29 6.71 -6.25
CA ARG A 146 14.32 7.49 -5.55
C ARG A 146 14.27 8.98 -5.88
N LEU A 147 13.59 9.33 -6.95
CA LEU A 147 13.36 10.70 -7.37
C LEU A 147 11.96 11.09 -6.92
N LEU A 148 11.84 12.30 -6.37
CA LEU A 148 10.52 12.86 -6.10
C LEU A 148 9.83 13.14 -7.43
N SER A 149 8.62 12.60 -7.59
CA SER A 149 7.71 12.96 -8.68
C SER A 149 6.82 14.12 -8.22
N PRO A 150 6.53 15.12 -9.08
CA PRO A 150 5.58 16.18 -8.75
C PRO A 150 4.16 15.66 -8.54
N ASP A 151 3.81 14.52 -9.14
CA ASP A 151 2.45 13.95 -9.14
C ASP A 151 2.31 12.84 -8.08
N MET A 152 3.19 12.83 -7.07
CA MET A 152 3.24 11.76 -6.09
C MET A 152 3.39 12.27 -4.66
N LEU A 153 2.53 11.77 -3.78
CA LEU A 153 2.68 11.89 -2.33
C LEU A 153 3.47 10.68 -1.81
N THR A 154 4.52 10.93 -1.03
CA THR A 154 5.27 9.87 -0.34
C THR A 154 5.03 9.92 1.16
N ILE A 155 4.71 8.79 1.78
CA ILE A 155 4.41 8.66 3.21
C ILE A 155 5.42 7.67 3.82
N HIS A 156 6.31 8.17 4.67
CA HIS A 156 7.29 7.33 5.35
C HIS A 156 6.78 6.87 6.72
N GLY A 157 6.97 5.58 7.02
CA GLY A 157 6.67 4.97 8.31
C GLY A 157 7.44 5.61 9.47
N ALA A 158 6.86 5.54 10.67
CA ALA A 158 7.29 6.31 11.82
C ALA A 158 8.61 5.83 12.44
N THR A 159 8.74 4.51 12.67
CA THR A 159 9.90 3.90 13.32
C THR A 159 10.46 2.78 12.46
N ARG A 160 11.75 2.49 12.63
CA ARG A 160 12.40 1.31 12.04
C ARG A 160 11.62 0.03 12.37
N ASP A 161 11.58 -0.89 11.42
CA ASP A 161 10.89 -2.19 11.50
C ASP A 161 9.35 -2.13 11.66
N ASP A 162 8.69 -0.97 11.65
CA ASP A 162 7.22 -0.86 11.78
C ASP A 162 6.46 -1.46 10.58
N ARG A 163 7.10 -1.51 9.41
CA ARG A 163 6.54 -1.99 8.13
C ARG A 163 5.21 -1.34 7.73
N LEU A 164 5.19 -0.01 7.70
CA LEU A 164 4.06 0.74 7.13
C LEU A 164 3.79 0.28 5.68
N GLY A 165 2.51 0.08 5.36
CA GLY A 165 2.07 -0.36 4.05
C GLY A 165 2.14 -1.87 3.84
N ILE A 166 2.15 -2.66 4.93
CA ILE A 166 1.94 -4.11 4.82
C ILE A 166 0.57 -4.46 4.25
N TRP A 167 -0.41 -3.57 4.46
CA TRP A 167 -1.71 -3.54 3.80
C TRP A 167 -2.12 -2.09 3.59
N VAL A 168 -2.81 -1.82 2.49
CA VAL A 168 -3.39 -0.51 2.18
C VAL A 168 -4.83 -0.71 1.67
N GLU A 169 -5.70 0.24 1.97
CA GLU A 169 -7.07 0.36 1.47
C GLU A 169 -7.46 1.85 1.51
N GLY A 170 -8.69 2.19 1.12
CA GLY A 170 -9.26 3.51 1.33
C GLY A 170 -10.73 3.51 1.72
N GLY A 171 -11.29 4.71 1.84
CA GLY A 171 -12.70 4.99 2.15
C GLY A 171 -12.87 6.38 2.78
N ASP A 172 -14.03 7.00 2.66
CA ASP A 172 -14.35 8.30 3.27
C ASP A 172 -14.74 8.11 4.76
N PHE A 173 -13.76 8.08 5.65
CA PHE A 173 -13.96 7.75 7.07
C PHE A 173 -14.38 8.96 7.93
N ASP A 174 -14.29 10.19 7.41
CA ASP A 174 -14.76 11.40 8.10
C ASP A 174 -15.97 12.10 7.44
N GLY A 175 -16.42 11.59 6.29
CA GLY A 175 -17.62 12.03 5.58
C GLY A 175 -17.45 13.37 4.88
N ASP A 176 -16.23 13.73 4.49
CA ASP A 176 -15.94 15.01 3.84
C ASP A 176 -16.05 14.97 2.31
N GLY A 177 -16.25 13.76 1.75
CA GLY A 177 -16.41 13.50 0.33
C GLY A 177 -15.11 13.22 -0.42
N PHE A 178 -13.97 13.12 0.28
CA PHE A 178 -12.71 12.61 -0.27
C PHE A 178 -12.39 11.26 0.38
N PRO A 179 -12.16 10.19 -0.39
CA PRO A 179 -11.60 8.96 0.15
C PRO A 179 -10.32 9.23 0.93
N ASP A 180 -10.16 8.55 2.05
CA ASP A 180 -8.98 8.59 2.91
C ASP A 180 -8.12 7.35 2.72
N LEU A 181 -6.85 7.43 3.11
CA LEU A 181 -5.92 6.31 3.06
C LEU A 181 -5.97 5.53 4.38
N LEU A 182 -6.23 4.22 4.32
CA LEU A 182 -6.17 3.29 5.45
C LEU A 182 -4.93 2.41 5.34
N ILE A 183 -3.96 2.59 6.24
CA ILE A 183 -2.62 2.02 6.09
C ILE A 183 -2.23 1.19 7.31
N GLY A 184 -1.95 -0.10 7.10
CA GLY A 184 -1.45 -1.01 8.14
C GLY A 184 0.06 -0.91 8.36
N ALA A 185 0.49 -0.97 9.63
CA ALA A 185 1.88 -1.09 10.08
C ALA A 185 1.94 -2.18 11.16
N ASN A 186 1.82 -3.44 10.75
CA ASN A 186 1.57 -4.54 11.68
C ASN A 186 2.71 -4.83 12.65
N GLN A 187 3.95 -4.40 12.35
CA GLN A 187 5.09 -4.62 13.24
C GLN A 187 5.39 -3.43 14.15
N ALA A 188 4.57 -2.38 14.10
CA ALA A 188 4.77 -1.22 14.94
C ALA A 188 4.66 -1.54 16.45
N ASP A 189 5.49 -0.86 17.24
CA ASP A 189 5.63 -1.12 18.69
C ASP A 189 4.64 -0.32 19.57
N GLY A 190 3.59 0.22 18.94
CA GLY A 190 2.53 0.97 19.59
C GLY A 190 2.97 2.28 20.24
N LEU A 191 2.08 2.86 21.05
CA LEU A 191 2.34 4.14 21.73
C LEU A 191 3.65 4.15 22.53
N GLY A 192 4.57 5.01 22.09
CA GLY A 192 5.88 5.22 22.72
C GLY A 192 6.91 4.11 22.44
N ASN A 193 6.65 3.24 21.45
CA ASN A 193 7.53 2.15 21.00
C ASN A 193 7.91 1.19 22.15
N ARG A 194 6.88 0.65 22.84
CA ARG A 194 7.07 -0.20 24.04
C ARG A 194 6.33 -1.53 23.99
N ARG A 195 5.31 -1.65 23.15
CA ARG A 195 4.48 -2.85 23.00
C ARG A 195 4.88 -3.52 21.70
N ILE A 196 5.93 -4.32 21.79
CA ILE A 196 6.59 -4.94 20.64
C ILE A 196 5.54 -5.59 19.74
N ASN A 197 5.54 -5.24 18.45
CA ASN A 197 4.63 -5.80 17.45
C ASN A 197 3.14 -5.70 17.80
N ALA A 198 2.71 -4.70 18.59
CA ALA A 198 1.29 -4.46 18.81
C ALA A 198 0.57 -4.18 17.49
N GLY A 199 1.27 -3.55 16.55
CA GLY A 199 0.74 -3.13 15.27
C GLY A 199 -0.05 -1.84 15.38
N GLU A 200 -0.10 -1.12 14.26
CA GLU A 200 -0.77 0.16 14.13
C GLU A 200 -1.50 0.25 12.80
N VAL A 201 -2.54 1.06 12.76
CA VAL A 201 -3.22 1.47 11.54
C VAL A 201 -3.30 2.99 11.53
N TRP A 202 -3.00 3.58 10.39
CA TRP A 202 -3.04 5.01 10.16
C TRP A 202 -4.17 5.34 9.19
N ILE A 203 -4.90 6.42 9.47
CA ILE A 203 -5.80 7.06 8.51
C ILE A 203 -5.19 8.42 8.17
N ILE A 204 -4.88 8.62 6.89
CA ILE A 204 -4.45 9.90 6.35
C ILE A 204 -5.58 10.43 5.49
N TYR A 205 -6.18 11.55 5.91
CA TYR A 205 -7.40 12.04 5.30
C TYR A 205 -7.17 12.61 3.90
N GLY A 206 -8.06 12.25 2.97
CA GLY A 206 -8.13 12.78 1.62
C GLY A 206 -8.36 14.29 1.60
N ALA A 207 -8.10 14.93 0.46
CA ALA A 207 -8.36 16.36 0.28
C ALA A 207 -8.18 16.79 -1.18
N ALA A 208 -8.98 17.78 -1.61
CA ALA A 208 -8.93 18.46 -2.92
C ALA A 208 -7.54 18.77 -3.51
N ASP A 209 -6.54 18.97 -2.65
CA ASP A 209 -5.14 19.13 -3.06
C ASP A 209 -4.26 18.60 -1.92
N MET A 210 -4.05 17.29 -1.91
CA MET A 210 -3.25 16.62 -0.89
C MET A 210 -1.79 17.11 -0.89
N LEU A 211 -1.22 17.44 -2.05
CA LEU A 211 0.17 17.92 -2.16
C LEU A 211 0.33 19.34 -1.61
N ALA A 212 -0.64 20.22 -1.80
CA ALA A 212 -0.63 21.54 -1.15
C ALA A 212 -0.90 21.44 0.36
N THR A 213 -1.74 20.48 0.77
CA THR A 213 -2.13 20.29 2.17
C THR A 213 -1.01 19.70 3.01
N TYR A 214 -0.37 18.63 2.52
CA TYR A 214 0.62 17.87 3.25
C TYR A 214 2.07 18.10 2.77
N GLY A 215 2.25 18.67 1.58
CA GLY A 215 3.52 18.65 0.86
C GLY A 215 3.73 17.32 0.12
N PRO A 216 4.85 17.16 -0.61
CA PRO A 216 5.15 15.93 -1.36
C PRO A 216 5.57 14.77 -0.46
N VAL A 217 5.87 15.02 0.82
CA VAL A 217 6.35 14.02 1.76
C VAL A 217 5.69 14.19 3.13
N ILE A 218 5.05 13.13 3.59
CA ILE A 218 4.62 12.95 4.98
C ILE A 218 5.63 12.04 5.69
N ASP A 219 6.04 12.44 6.89
CA ASP A 219 6.82 11.60 7.79
C ASP A 219 6.01 11.28 9.05
N LEU A 220 5.64 10.01 9.26
CA LEU A 220 4.83 9.60 10.40
C LEU A 220 5.59 9.58 11.75
N GLU A 221 6.89 9.89 11.78
CA GLU A 221 7.54 10.27 13.06
C GLU A 221 6.94 11.58 13.59
N GLN A 222 6.49 12.46 12.69
CA GLN A 222 5.79 13.70 12.97
C GLN A 222 4.53 13.78 12.11
N PRO A 223 3.51 12.93 12.39
CA PRO A 223 2.36 12.78 11.52
C PRO A 223 1.55 14.09 11.45
N PRO A 224 0.77 14.31 10.37
CA PRO A 224 -0.17 15.42 10.29
C PRO A 224 -1.10 15.42 11.50
N GLN A 225 -1.46 16.60 12.02
CA GLN A 225 -2.33 16.70 13.19
C GLN A 225 -3.73 16.12 12.93
N SER A 226 -4.19 16.15 11.67
CA SER A 226 -5.45 15.56 11.26
C SER A 226 -5.43 14.04 11.36
N ALA A 227 -4.30 13.37 11.08
CA ALA A 227 -4.21 11.92 10.95
C ALA A 227 -4.71 11.15 12.18
N THR A 228 -5.42 10.04 11.94
CA THR A 228 -5.83 9.10 12.99
C THR A 228 -4.82 7.97 13.09
N ARG A 229 -4.51 7.57 14.34
CA ARG A 229 -3.67 6.41 14.64
C ARG A 229 -4.43 5.45 15.54
N ILE A 230 -4.72 4.26 15.03
CA ILE A 230 -5.31 3.14 15.76
C ILE A 230 -4.15 2.22 16.17
N ILE A 231 -4.13 1.80 17.43
CA ILE A 231 -2.98 1.08 18.00
C ILE A 231 -3.44 -0.24 18.60
N GLY A 232 -2.73 -1.32 18.29
CA GLY A 232 -2.92 -2.64 18.89
C GLY A 232 -2.92 -2.59 20.41
N ALA A 233 -3.67 -3.49 21.03
CA ALA A 233 -3.88 -3.48 22.47
C ALA A 233 -2.69 -4.10 23.20
N ASP A 234 -2.22 -5.24 22.71
CA ASP A 234 -1.27 -6.11 23.39
C ASP A 234 -0.03 -6.40 22.54
N TYR A 235 0.96 -7.04 23.16
CA TYR A 235 2.19 -7.45 22.48
C TYR A 235 1.88 -8.50 21.40
N ASP A 236 2.55 -8.39 20.26
CA ASP A 236 2.44 -9.35 19.14
C ASP A 236 1.02 -9.51 18.54
N ASP A 237 0.09 -8.60 18.81
CA ASP A 237 -1.23 -8.56 18.17
C ASP A 237 -1.11 -8.44 16.65
N LEU A 238 -0.09 -7.71 16.17
CA LEU A 238 0.11 -7.41 14.76
C LEU A 238 -1.12 -6.75 14.12
N MET A 239 -1.75 -5.82 14.84
CA MET A 239 -2.88 -5.03 14.34
C MET A 239 -2.51 -4.27 13.05
N GLY A 240 -3.43 -4.21 12.09
CA GLY A 240 -3.15 -3.68 10.76
C GLY A 240 -2.51 -4.71 9.82
N SER A 241 -2.60 -6.00 10.15
CA SER A 241 -2.12 -7.07 9.27
C SER A 241 -2.90 -7.20 7.97
N THR A 242 -4.18 -6.83 8.00
CA THR A 242 -5.05 -6.57 6.86
C THR A 242 -6.00 -5.46 7.30
N VAL A 243 -6.44 -4.63 6.37
CA VAL A 243 -7.44 -3.58 6.60
C VAL A 243 -8.49 -3.61 5.49
N TRP A 244 -9.65 -2.99 5.72
CA TRP A 244 -10.73 -2.85 4.73
C TRP A 244 -11.58 -1.62 5.08
N GLY A 245 -12.03 -0.86 4.08
CA GLY A 245 -12.94 0.28 4.22
C GLY A 245 -14.18 0.08 3.35
N ASP A 246 -15.37 0.34 3.90
CA ASP A 246 -16.67 0.37 3.18
C ASP A 246 -17.78 0.88 4.14
N ASP A 247 -18.89 1.41 3.65
CA ASP A 247 -20.06 1.77 4.46
C ASP A 247 -20.85 0.50 4.87
N LEU A 248 -20.40 -0.13 5.96
CA LEU A 248 -20.97 -1.39 6.42
C LEU A 248 -22.32 -1.22 7.12
N ASN A 249 -22.63 -0.01 7.57
CA ASN A 249 -23.80 0.27 8.39
C ASN A 249 -24.89 1.08 7.65
N GLY A 250 -24.58 1.63 6.49
CA GLY A 250 -25.47 2.36 5.60
C GLY A 250 -25.72 3.81 6.01
N ASP A 251 -24.81 4.46 6.74
CA ASP A 251 -24.96 5.86 7.16
C ASP A 251 -24.27 6.88 6.24
N GLY A 252 -23.58 6.40 5.21
CA GLY A 252 -22.90 7.23 4.21
C GLY A 252 -21.53 7.74 4.66
N ILE A 253 -20.95 7.16 5.71
CA ILE A 253 -19.56 7.32 6.10
C ILE A 253 -18.93 5.92 6.10
N ASP A 254 -17.75 5.77 5.52
CA ASP A 254 -17.13 4.45 5.44
C ASP A 254 -16.66 3.99 6.84
N ASP A 255 -16.76 2.68 7.07
CA ASP A 255 -16.32 2.00 8.28
C ASP A 255 -14.96 1.34 8.05
N ALA A 256 -14.00 1.57 8.96
CA ALA A 256 -12.70 0.89 8.93
C ALA A 256 -12.74 -0.46 9.68
N VAL A 257 -12.41 -1.55 8.99
CA VAL A 257 -12.18 -2.88 9.57
C VAL A 257 -10.69 -3.17 9.62
N VAL A 258 -10.16 -3.44 10.82
CA VAL A 258 -8.73 -3.69 11.03
C VAL A 258 -8.50 -5.06 11.69
N SER A 259 -7.56 -5.84 11.17
CA SER A 259 -7.25 -7.18 11.70
C SER A 259 -5.94 -7.23 12.48
N ALA A 260 -5.83 -8.20 13.39
CA ALA A 260 -4.66 -8.52 14.22
C ALA A 260 -4.34 -10.03 14.09
N GLY A 261 -4.15 -10.49 12.85
CA GLY A 261 -4.28 -11.90 12.46
C GLY A 261 -2.98 -12.62 12.10
N LEU A 262 -1.85 -11.92 11.95
CA LEU A 262 -0.64 -12.48 11.33
C LEU A 262 0.34 -13.21 12.27
N TRP A 263 0.04 -13.37 13.56
CA TRP A 263 0.96 -14.09 14.45
C TRP A 263 0.87 -15.61 14.21
N ARG A 264 1.70 -16.13 13.29
CA ARG A 264 1.68 -17.54 12.84
C ARG A 264 2.14 -18.58 13.88
N ALA A 265 2.51 -18.18 15.09
CA ALA A 265 2.74 -19.11 16.20
C ALA A 265 1.46 -19.45 17.00
N SER A 266 0.30 -18.86 16.65
CA SER A 266 -1.02 -19.21 17.19
C SER A 266 -1.80 -20.24 16.37
N SER A 267 -1.31 -20.63 15.19
CA SER A 267 -1.98 -21.60 14.30
C SER A 267 -1.57 -23.06 14.54
N GLY A 268 -0.99 -23.36 15.72
CA GLY A 268 -0.65 -24.72 16.14
C GLY A 268 -1.82 -25.42 16.85
N VAL A 269 -2.39 -26.47 16.25
CA VAL A 269 -3.35 -27.33 16.95
C VAL A 269 -2.62 -28.43 17.72
N GLY A 270 -2.79 -28.40 19.04
CA GLY A 270 -2.44 -29.51 19.94
C GLY A 270 -2.37 -29.16 21.44
N GLY A 271 -3.38 -28.49 22.02
CA GLY A 271 -3.55 -28.41 23.48
C GLY A 271 -3.10 -27.12 24.19
N LEU A 272 -2.92 -25.99 23.48
CA LEU A 272 -2.47 -24.70 24.04
C LEU A 272 -3.37 -23.55 23.52
N SER A 273 -3.52 -22.51 24.34
CA SER A 273 -4.52 -21.42 24.19
C SER A 273 -4.41 -20.67 22.86
N PHE A 274 -5.55 -20.49 22.21
CA PHE A 274 -5.71 -19.70 20.99
C PHE A 274 -5.43 -18.22 21.28
N GLY A 275 -4.59 -17.59 20.46
CA GLY A 275 -4.30 -16.16 20.48
C GLY A 275 -4.22 -15.62 19.05
N GLY A 276 -5.37 -15.28 18.48
CA GLY A 276 -5.46 -13.98 17.79
C GLY A 276 -5.68 -12.93 18.87
N GLY A 277 -5.39 -11.65 18.59
CA GLY A 277 -5.52 -10.56 19.57
C GLY A 277 -6.76 -10.75 20.44
N ASP A 278 -6.58 -10.78 21.75
CA ASP A 278 -7.51 -11.38 22.72
C ASP A 278 -8.84 -10.63 22.88
N GLY A 279 -9.06 -9.65 22.01
CA GLY A 279 -10.14 -8.68 22.07
C GLY A 279 -10.00 -7.81 23.32
N PRO A 280 -10.63 -6.63 23.35
CA PRO A 280 -10.62 -5.82 24.55
C PRO A 280 -11.27 -6.58 25.72
N GLY A 281 -10.47 -7.00 26.71
CA GLY A 281 -10.97 -7.40 28.03
C GLY A 281 -10.45 -8.67 28.70
N LYS A 282 -9.27 -9.23 28.37
CA LYS A 282 -8.70 -10.36 29.15
C LYS A 282 -7.36 -10.03 29.81
N PRO A 283 -7.15 -10.42 31.08
CA PRO A 283 -5.82 -10.37 31.68
C PRO A 283 -4.95 -11.51 31.12
N PRO A 284 -3.63 -11.31 31.01
CA PRO A 284 -2.71 -12.26 30.40
C PRO A 284 -2.74 -13.60 31.15
N LEU A 285 -2.76 -14.70 30.39
CA LEU A 285 -2.54 -16.03 30.95
C LEU A 285 -1.12 -16.09 31.51
N GLN A 286 -1.02 -16.07 32.85
CA GLN A 286 0.22 -16.37 33.56
C GLN A 286 0.70 -17.77 33.16
N GLN A 287 1.83 -17.84 32.45
CA GLN A 287 2.56 -19.10 32.33
C GLN A 287 3.36 -19.34 33.62
N ARG A 288 3.13 -20.50 34.23
CA ARG A 288 3.90 -21.03 35.37
C ARG A 288 5.21 -21.64 34.91
#